data_AF-A0A2H9MG74-F1
#
_entry.id   AF-A0A2H9MG74-F1
#
_cell.length_a   1.000
_cell.length_b   1.000
_cell.length_c   1.000
_cell.angle_alpha   90.00
_cell.angle_beta   90.00
_cell.angle_gamma   90.00
#
_symmetry.space_group_name_H-M   'P 1'
#
loop_
_entity.id
_entity.type
_entity.pdbx_description
1 polymer ?
#
loop_
_entity_poly.entity_id
_entity_poly.type
_entity_poly.pdbx_seq_one_letter_code
_entity_poly.pdbx_strand_id
1 'polypeptide(L)'
;AKETTYHYMVTSVNNNGEDTVTGTFKTSKEGFGAPFTPYGQIICMDGSPAPSTMVYVTVEHHGVKSQPLSAMTSGEGYWSVDLANLKDTNGGVY
;
A
#
# COMPACT_ATOMS: atom_id res chain seq x y z
N ALA A 1 14.46 -10.12 -1.03
CA ALA A 1 13.44 -11.06 -0.52
C ALA A 1 13.11 -12.13 -1.58
N LYS A 2 12.78 -13.37 -1.17
CA LYS A 2 12.26 -14.40 -2.09
C LYS A 2 10.80 -14.09 -2.43
N GLU A 3 10.41 -14.26 -3.69
CA GLU A 3 8.99 -14.20 -4.07
C GLU A 3 8.25 -15.37 -3.46
N THR A 4 7.20 -15.10 -2.68
CA THR A 4 6.33 -16.11 -2.09
C THR A 4 5.06 -16.19 -2.92
N THR A 5 4.74 -17.41 -3.38
CA THR A 5 3.43 -17.69 -3.99
C THR A 5 2.47 -18.12 -2.90
N TYR A 6 1.38 -17.39 -2.74
CA TYR A 6 0.31 -17.69 -1.80
C TYR A 6 -0.80 -18.43 -2.52
N HIS A 7 -1.32 -19.46 -1.87
CA HIS A 7 -2.47 -20.23 -2.32
C HIS A 7 -3.65 -19.89 -1.39
N TYR A 8 -4.82 -19.63 -1.97
CA TYR A 8 -6.03 -19.36 -1.20
C TYR A 8 -7.20 -20.21 -1.70
N MET A 9 -8.13 -20.47 -0.78
CA MET A 9 -9.38 -21.16 -1.01
C MET A 9 -10.50 -20.34 -0.37
N VAL A 10 -11.52 -20.01 -1.14
CA VAL A 10 -12.73 -19.35 -0.66
C VAL A 10 -13.88 -20.33 -0.76
N THR A 11 -14.49 -20.64 0.38
CA THR A 11 -15.64 -21.52 0.47
C THR A 11 -16.87 -20.70 0.82
N SER A 12 -17.93 -20.83 0.02
CA SER A 12 -19.24 -20.24 0.26
C SER A 12 -20.24 -21.34 0.62
N VAL A 13 -20.95 -21.17 1.73
CA VAL A 13 -21.95 -22.15 2.20
C VAL A 13 -23.29 -21.44 2.36
N ASN A 14 -24.35 -22.02 1.78
CA ASN A 14 -25.72 -21.61 2.02
C ASN A 14 -26.64 -22.84 2.12
N ASN A 15 -27.96 -22.62 2.23
CA ASN A 15 -28.94 -23.71 2.36
C ASN A 15 -29.03 -24.62 1.12
N ASN A 16 -28.45 -24.22 0.00
CA ASN A 16 -28.42 -24.97 -1.25
C ASN A 16 -27.10 -25.74 -1.44
N GLY A 17 -26.15 -25.65 -0.51
CA GLY A 17 -24.90 -26.39 -0.53
C GLY A 17 -23.65 -25.53 -0.30
N GLU A 18 -22.51 -26.13 -0.61
CA GLU A 18 -21.18 -25.54 -0.50
C GLU A 18 -20.56 -25.41 -1.89
N ASP A 19 -19.95 -24.26 -2.17
CA ASP A 19 -19.15 -24.01 -3.36
C ASP A 19 -17.77 -23.50 -2.95
N THR A 20 -16.74 -23.87 -3.72
CA THR A 20 -15.35 -23.53 -3.40
C THR A 20 -14.61 -23.03 -4.64
N VAL A 21 -13.95 -21.87 -4.49
CA VAL A 21 -12.98 -21.35 -5.46
C VAL A 21 -11.58 -21.42 -4.89
N THR A 22 -10.60 -21.77 -5.71
CA THR A 22 -9.17 -21.70 -5.35
C THR A 22 -8.44 -20.75 -6.28
N GLY A 23 -7.36 -20.15 -5.78
CA GLY A 23 -6.53 -19.26 -6.56
C GLY A 23 -5.14 -19.10 -5.97
N THR A 24 -4.31 -18.35 -6.70
CA THR A 24 -2.98 -17.99 -6.23
C THR A 24 -2.72 -16.51 -6.45
N PHE A 25 -1.91 -15.92 -5.58
CA PHE A 25 -1.34 -14.59 -5.81
C PHE A 25 0.14 -14.59 -5.41
N LYS A 26 0.91 -13.67 -5.96
CA LYS A 26 2.30 -13.43 -5.58
C LYS A 26 2.40 -12.07 -4.93
N THR A 27 3.14 -11.98 -3.82
CA THR A 27 3.53 -10.68 -3.29
C THR A 27 4.74 -10.16 -4.06
N SER A 28 4.80 -8.86 -4.25
CA SER A 28 6.00 -8.20 -4.78
C SER A 28 7.16 -8.42 -3.80
N LYS A 29 8.39 -8.48 -4.33
CA LYS A 29 9.59 -8.54 -3.48
C LYS A 29 9.63 -7.34 -2.53
N GLU A 30 9.94 -7.59 -1.26
CA GLU A 30 10.22 -6.53 -0.28
C GLU A 30 11.65 -6.01 -0.43
N GLY A 31 11.81 -4.71 -0.21
CA GLY A 31 13.12 -4.05 -0.10
C GLY A 31 13.86 -4.52 1.13
N PHE A 32 15.17 -4.33 1.15
CA PHE A 32 16.00 -4.62 2.31
C PHE A 32 16.71 -3.34 2.76
N GLY A 33 16.49 -2.93 4.01
CA GLY A 33 17.05 -1.70 4.56
C GLY A 33 16.33 -1.25 5.82
N ALA A 34 16.76 -0.13 6.41
CA ALA A 34 16.01 0.52 7.48
C ALA A 34 14.72 1.10 6.89
N PRO A 35 13.52 0.68 7.35
CA PRO A 35 12.28 1.23 6.84
C PRO A 35 12.22 2.73 7.15
N PHE A 36 11.90 3.52 6.15
CA PHE A 36 11.65 4.95 6.31
C PHE A 36 10.16 5.20 6.13
N THR A 37 9.56 5.85 7.12
CA THR A 37 8.13 6.15 7.15
C THR A 37 7.95 7.67 7.09
N PRO A 38 7.82 8.27 5.89
CA PRO A 38 7.42 9.66 5.81
C PRO A 38 6.03 9.83 6.42
N TYR A 39 5.85 10.95 7.11
CA TYR A 39 4.62 11.33 7.75
C TYR A 39 4.40 12.84 7.64
N GLY A 40 3.16 13.27 7.79
CA GLY A 40 2.81 14.68 7.75
C GLY A 40 1.38 14.91 8.20
N GLN A 41 0.95 16.17 8.13
CA GLN A 41 -0.42 16.59 8.44
C GLN A 41 -0.94 17.46 7.31
N ILE A 42 -2.18 17.23 6.89
CA ILE A 42 -2.87 18.09 5.93
C ILE A 42 -3.80 19.03 6.69
N ILE A 43 -3.63 20.33 6.44
CA ILE A 43 -4.38 21.42 7.08
C ILE A 43 -5.15 22.18 5.99
N CYS A 44 -6.43 22.42 6.22
CA CYS A 44 -7.30 23.24 5.40
C CYS A 44 -6.90 24.73 5.48
N MET A 45 -7.35 25.56 4.54
CA MET A 45 -7.04 27.00 4.55
C MET A 45 -7.57 27.74 5.79
N ASP A 46 -8.60 27.19 6.45
CA ASP A 46 -9.16 27.72 7.70
C ASP A 46 -8.38 27.28 8.95
N GLY A 47 -7.29 26.52 8.79
CA GLY A 47 -6.46 26.00 9.88
C GLY A 47 -6.97 24.71 10.50
N SER A 48 -8.13 24.19 10.08
CA SER A 48 -8.63 22.89 10.55
C SER A 48 -7.89 21.72 9.91
N PRO A 49 -7.78 20.56 10.56
CA PRO A 49 -7.27 19.36 9.91
C PRO A 49 -8.15 18.90 8.76
N ALA A 50 -7.55 18.30 7.73
CA ALA A 50 -8.27 17.70 6.61
C ALA A 50 -8.38 16.17 6.78
N PRO A 51 -9.47 15.64 7.36
CA PRO A 51 -9.65 14.20 7.51
C PRO A 51 -10.05 13.51 6.21
N SER A 52 -9.88 12.19 6.16
CA SER A 52 -10.33 11.34 5.04
C SER A 52 -9.83 11.78 3.66
N THR A 53 -8.69 12.45 3.62
CA THR A 53 -8.04 12.94 2.41
C THR A 53 -7.04 11.90 1.92
N MET A 54 -7.07 11.57 0.64
CA MET A 54 -6.10 10.65 0.04
C MET A 54 -4.81 11.40 -0.27
N VAL A 55 -3.70 10.94 0.32
CA VAL A 55 -2.34 11.42 0.05
C VAL A 55 -1.65 10.40 -0.84
N TYR A 56 -1.02 10.87 -1.92
CA TYR A 56 -0.19 10.06 -2.80
C TYR A 56 1.27 10.48 -2.65
N VAL A 57 2.15 9.52 -2.38
CA VAL A 57 3.59 9.72 -2.21
C VAL A 57 4.33 8.98 -3.31
N THR A 58 5.15 9.71 -4.07
CA THR A 58 6.10 9.16 -5.03
C THR A 58 7.51 9.57 -4.64
N VAL A 59 8.47 8.68 -4.84
CA VAL A 59 9.90 8.98 -4.68
C VAL A 59 10.55 8.98 -6.05
N GLU A 60 11.46 9.92 -6.27
CA GLU A 60 12.32 9.94 -7.46
C GLU A 60 13.77 9.77 -7.04
N HIS A 61 14.47 8.82 -7.65
CA HIS A 61 15.90 8.59 -7.42
C HIS A 61 16.60 8.37 -8.75
N HIS A 62 17.62 9.19 -9.03
CA HIS A 62 18.37 9.21 -10.30
C HIS A 62 17.46 9.26 -11.56
N GLY A 63 16.37 10.04 -11.49
CA GLY A 63 15.43 10.22 -12.61
C GLY A 63 14.44 9.07 -12.83
N VAL A 64 14.47 8.03 -12.00
CA VAL A 64 13.43 6.98 -11.99
C VAL A 64 12.42 7.32 -10.89
N LYS A 65 11.13 7.27 -11.23
CA LYS A 65 10.02 7.48 -10.28
C LYS A 65 9.52 6.15 -9.75
N SER A 66 9.01 6.17 -8.54
CA SER A 66 8.26 5.03 -7.98
C SER A 66 6.82 5.01 -8.47
N GLN A 67 6.19 3.84 -8.32
CA GLN A 67 4.73 3.76 -8.19
C GLN A 67 4.30 4.53 -6.93
N PRO A 68 3.10 5.14 -6.94
CA PRO A 68 2.63 5.88 -5.79
C PRO A 68 2.26 4.94 -4.64
N LEU A 69 2.66 5.31 -3.43
CA LEU A 69 2.04 4.82 -2.22
C LEU A 69 0.90 5.77 -1.83
N SER A 70 -0.17 5.24 -1.25
CA SER A 70 -1.31 6.04 -0.84
C SER A 70 -1.66 5.80 0.62
N ALA A 71 -2.00 6.88 1.33
CA ALA A 71 -2.56 6.82 2.67
C ALA A 71 -3.75 7.76 2.78
N MET A 72 -4.70 7.38 3.63
CA MET A 72 -5.83 8.23 3.98
C MET A 72 -5.51 8.95 5.29
N THR A 73 -5.77 10.26 5.36
CA THR A 73 -5.54 11.03 6.57
C THR A 73 -6.50 10.60 7.70
N SER A 74 -6.00 10.66 8.94
CA SER A 74 -6.80 10.43 10.15
C SER A 74 -7.79 11.56 10.41
N GLY A 75 -8.61 11.44 11.46
CA GLY A 75 -9.50 12.52 11.94
C GLY A 75 -8.77 13.83 12.27
N GLU A 76 -7.48 13.75 12.59
CA GLU A 76 -6.61 14.90 12.88
C GLU A 76 -5.74 15.30 11.67
N GLY A 77 -6.04 14.79 10.47
CA GLY A 77 -5.35 15.16 9.23
C GLY A 77 -3.96 14.53 9.07
N TYR A 78 -3.52 13.66 9.98
CA TYR A 78 -2.22 12.99 9.90
C TYR A 78 -2.21 11.82 8.91
N TRP A 79 -1.09 11.64 8.23
CA TRP A 79 -0.85 10.51 7.33
C TRP A 79 0.57 9.97 7.52
N SER A 80 0.77 8.71 7.16
CA SER A 80 2.08 8.09 7.00
C SER A 80 2.03 6.99 5.95
N VAL A 81 3.15 6.73 5.27
CA VAL A 81 3.32 5.58 4.37
C VAL A 81 4.63 4.88 4.68
N ASP A 82 4.68 3.56 4.51
CA ASP A 82 5.91 2.79 4.67
C ASP A 82 6.62 2.63 3.32
N LEU A 83 7.81 3.23 3.17
CA LEU A 83 8.58 3.14 1.93
C LEU A 83 9.16 1.74 1.66
N ALA A 84 9.12 0.79 2.60
CA ALA A 84 9.48 -0.60 2.31
C ALA A 84 8.60 -1.23 1.21
N ASN A 85 7.39 -0.67 1.02
CA ASN A 85 6.46 -1.07 -0.03
C ASN A 85 6.69 -0.36 -1.37
N LEU A 86 7.65 0.57 -1.44
CA LEU A 86 7.94 1.30 -2.67
C LEU A 86 8.37 0.35 -3.78
N LYS A 87 7.82 0.56 -4.98
CA LYS A 87 8.18 -0.16 -6.21
C LYS A 87 8.55 0.83 -7.31
N ASP A 88 9.45 0.45 -8.19
CA ASP A 88 9.66 1.16 -9.45
C ASP A 88 8.46 0.97 -10.39
N THR A 89 8.47 1.68 -11.52
CA THR A 89 7.37 1.63 -12.51
C THR A 89 7.12 0.24 -13.08
N ASN A 90 8.10 -0.66 -13.02
CA ASN A 90 8.04 -2.04 -13.50
C ASN A 90 7.70 -3.04 -12.37
N GLY A 91 7.41 -2.57 -11.16
CA GLY A 91 7.17 -3.43 -9.99
C GLY A 91 8.45 -3.96 -9.34
N GLY A 92 9.61 -3.50 -9.79
CA GLY A 92 10.90 -3.75 -9.16
C GLY A 92 10.99 -3.05 -7.81
N VAL A 93 11.89 -3.52 -6.96
CA VAL A 93 12.06 -2.98 -5.61
C VAL A 93 13.07 -1.84 -5.65
N TYR A 94 12.78 -0.75 -4.94
CA TYR A 94 13.76 0.30 -4.67
C TYR A 94 14.76 -0.11 -3.59
#